data_AF-A0A0M2UVW0-F1
#
_entry.id   AF-A0A0M2UVW0-F1
#
_cell.length_a   1.000
_cell.length_b   1.000
_cell.length_c   1.000
_cell.angle_alpha   90.00
_cell.angle_beta   90.00
_cell.angle_gamma   90.00
#
_symmetry.space_group_name_H-M   'P 1'
#
loop_
_entity.id
_entity.type
_entity.pdbx_description
1 polymer ?
#
loop_
_entity_poly.entity_id
_entity_poly.type
_entity_poly.pdbx_seq_one_letter_code
_entity_poly.pdbx_strand_id
1 'polypeptide(L)'
;MLRYMIPKVSQSEEIEYRGYTCERRCQEYELWQLGEIGLVLVRGKNDPNYSIWKELLAEHHYLHSAKLYGQQIKYLVKSSEAGWIGAISFSSSAWRVKVRDERLGWDEEERKSGLRKVVSNSRFLIVPWLRVKNLASHVMSKALRRLRSDWEEAYKAVPVLVESYVEKERYEGTCYKASNWEYLGETQGRGRNDRYHEKRLSRKHVFVYELEEGILEAGRQERGCEDWVEEEFQGVRLANRAKKKRVMSIVRDFFASPASPIPMACNTEAKLKGAYRFFGDEGVKPADILDAHIQQTLKRAGEHKVVLSVNDTTSMNLSGHEATEGLGCLSTKQGEDGYFLHDTVVFTTTGIPLGVLDAQTWARDPDEHGKKAKRKQKPIEEKESYKWLRSLQA
;
A
#
# COMPACT_ATOMS: atom_id res chain seq x y z
N MET A 1 45.29 -25.11 12.04
CA MET A 1 45.23 -24.36 13.32
C MET A 1 43.79 -23.95 13.72
N LEU A 2 42.83 -23.79 12.79
CA LEU A 2 41.42 -23.49 13.11
C LEU A 2 40.60 -24.62 13.78
N ARG A 3 40.95 -25.90 13.55
CA ARG A 3 40.18 -27.07 14.06
C ARG A 3 40.02 -27.14 15.60
N TYR A 4 40.81 -26.38 16.36
CA TYR A 4 40.76 -26.35 17.83
C TYR A 4 40.11 -25.08 18.40
N MET A 5 39.72 -24.10 17.57
CA MET A 5 39.28 -22.78 18.03
C MET A 5 37.77 -22.55 17.96
N ILE A 6 37.03 -23.35 17.20
CA ILE A 6 35.57 -23.21 17.05
C ILE A 6 34.91 -24.46 17.64
N PRO A 7 34.08 -24.34 18.70
CA PRO A 7 33.38 -25.48 19.29
C PRO A 7 32.54 -26.19 18.22
N LYS A 8 32.74 -27.50 18.06
CA LYS A 8 31.79 -28.33 17.31
C LYS A 8 30.52 -28.43 18.15
N VAL A 9 29.41 -27.92 17.63
CA VAL A 9 28.08 -28.29 18.14
C VAL A 9 27.87 -29.75 17.71
N SER A 10 28.17 -30.73 18.58
CA SER A 10 28.14 -32.15 18.24
C SER A 10 26.70 -32.70 18.24
N GLN A 11 26.41 -33.55 17.27
CA GLN A 11 25.35 -34.55 17.41
C GLN A 11 25.80 -35.52 18.50
N SER A 12 25.09 -35.55 19.63
CA SER A 12 25.15 -36.60 20.65
C SER A 12 26.56 -37.06 21.08
N GLU A 13 27.15 -36.37 22.05
CA GLU A 13 28.01 -36.96 23.10
C GLU A 13 28.26 -35.88 24.16
N GLU A 14 28.13 -36.25 25.44
CA GLU A 14 28.16 -35.38 26.62
C GLU A 14 29.29 -34.35 26.56
N ILE A 15 28.92 -33.06 26.50
CA ILE A 15 29.88 -31.97 26.70
C ILE A 15 30.03 -31.79 28.21
N GLU A 16 31.11 -32.32 28.77
CA GLU A 16 31.56 -31.98 30.12
C GLU A 16 31.94 -30.48 30.13
N TYR A 17 30.99 -29.64 30.54
CA TYR A 17 31.13 -28.20 30.70
C TYR A 17 31.93 -27.91 31.98
N ARG A 18 33.23 -28.26 32.02
CA ARG A 18 34.14 -27.73 33.04
C ARG A 18 34.63 -26.36 32.61
N GLY A 19 34.38 -25.39 33.50
CA GLY A 19 34.30 -23.98 33.20
C GLY A 19 35.51 -23.37 32.48
N TYR A 20 35.22 -22.46 31.56
CA TYR A 20 36.19 -21.50 31.07
C TYR A 20 35.55 -20.13 30.96
N THR A 21 36.17 -19.22 31.69
CA THR A 21 35.86 -17.81 31.88
C THR A 21 35.92 -17.02 30.58
N CYS A 22 35.12 -15.95 30.60
CA CYS A 22 35.08 -14.79 29.73
C CYS A 22 36.47 -14.22 29.42
N GLU A 23 37.20 -14.78 28.44
CA GLU A 23 38.43 -14.21 27.90
C GLU A 23 38.86 -14.95 26.62
N ARG A 24 38.04 -14.91 25.56
CA ARG A 24 38.51 -15.29 24.21
C ARG A 24 38.35 -14.12 23.27
N ARG A 25 39.52 -13.59 22.88
CA ARG A 25 39.72 -12.60 21.80
C ARG A 25 38.82 -12.98 20.62
N CYS A 26 37.94 -12.07 20.21
CA CYS A 26 37.28 -12.12 18.91
C CYS A 26 38.37 -12.00 17.84
N GLN A 27 38.99 -13.11 17.46
CA GLN A 27 39.80 -13.13 16.25
C GLN A 27 38.88 -12.93 15.06
N GLU A 28 39.21 -11.94 14.23
CA GLU A 28 38.59 -11.80 12.92
C GLU A 28 39.12 -12.92 12.03
N TYR A 29 38.22 -13.62 11.37
CA TYR A 29 38.55 -14.65 10.40
C TYR A 29 38.17 -14.19 9.00
N GLU A 30 38.94 -14.65 8.03
CA GLU A 30 38.60 -14.50 6.62
C GLU A 30 37.67 -15.62 6.16
N LEU A 31 36.80 -15.32 5.19
CA LEU A 31 35.78 -16.25 4.74
C LEU A 31 36.35 -17.59 4.25
N TRP A 32 37.51 -17.55 3.57
CA TRP A 32 38.19 -18.74 3.06
C TRP A 32 38.65 -19.71 4.16
N GLN A 33 38.87 -19.21 5.39
CA GLN A 33 39.30 -20.05 6.53
C GLN A 33 38.20 -20.97 7.04
N LEU A 34 36.94 -20.71 6.65
CA LEU A 34 35.80 -21.57 6.98
C LEU A 34 35.63 -22.74 5.99
N GLY A 35 36.46 -22.83 4.97
CA GLY A 35 36.34 -23.85 3.94
C GLY A 35 34.98 -23.78 3.22
N GLU A 36 34.41 -24.94 2.89
CA GLU A 36 33.13 -24.99 2.20
C GLU A 36 31.97 -24.67 3.15
N ILE A 37 31.16 -23.68 2.77
CA ILE A 37 29.93 -23.32 3.49
C ILE A 37 28.72 -23.89 2.75
N GLY A 38 28.06 -24.85 3.39
CA GLY A 38 26.88 -25.54 2.90
C GLY A 38 25.61 -25.21 3.69
N LEU A 39 24.45 -25.43 3.06
CA LEU A 39 23.14 -25.36 3.70
C LEU A 39 22.54 -26.75 3.81
N VAL A 40 22.17 -27.14 5.02
CA VAL A 40 21.51 -28.42 5.31
C VAL A 40 20.03 -28.13 5.59
N LEU A 41 19.15 -28.59 4.70
CA LEU A 41 17.71 -28.47 4.86
C LEU A 41 17.24 -29.34 6.02
N VAL A 42 16.44 -28.78 6.92
CA VAL A 42 15.89 -29.48 8.09
C VAL A 42 14.43 -29.85 7.84
N ARG A 43 14.17 -31.14 7.62
CA ARG A 43 12.88 -31.72 7.22
C ARG A 43 11.98 -32.03 8.42
N GLY A 44 11.34 -30.99 8.95
CA GLY A 44 10.31 -31.15 10.00
C GLY A 44 10.89 -31.55 11.37
N LYS A 45 10.03 -32.07 12.26
CA LYS A 45 10.42 -32.36 13.67
C LYS A 45 11.21 -33.65 13.85
N ASN A 46 11.08 -34.60 12.92
CA ASN A 46 11.70 -35.91 13.00
C ASN A 46 13.10 -35.94 12.34
N ASP A 47 13.51 -34.84 11.71
CA ASP A 47 14.87 -34.70 11.19
C ASP A 47 15.86 -34.60 12.37
N PRO A 48 16.93 -35.41 12.41
CA PRO A 48 17.97 -35.34 13.44
C PRO A 48 18.59 -33.94 13.59
N ASN A 49 18.56 -33.11 12.54
CA ASN A 49 19.08 -31.75 12.57
C ASN A 49 18.12 -30.73 13.21
N TYR A 50 16.88 -31.12 13.50
CA TYR A 50 15.88 -30.21 14.06
C TYR A 50 16.20 -29.78 15.50
N SER A 51 16.71 -30.70 16.33
CA SER A 51 17.14 -30.37 17.70
C SER A 51 18.24 -29.32 17.69
N ILE A 52 19.28 -29.53 16.87
CA ILE A 52 20.40 -28.60 16.70
C ILE A 52 19.92 -27.22 16.25
N TRP A 53 19.04 -27.17 15.24
CA TRP A 53 18.49 -25.90 14.75
C TRP A 53 17.68 -25.18 15.83
N LYS A 54 16.89 -25.92 16.60
CA LYS A 54 16.07 -25.39 17.68
C LYS A 54 16.93 -24.84 18.82
N GLU A 55 17.94 -25.59 19.25
CA GLU A 55 18.87 -25.24 20.32
C GLU A 55 19.69 -23.99 19.96
N LEU A 56 20.30 -23.96 18.77
CA LEU A 56 21.03 -22.78 18.29
C LEU A 56 20.21 -21.49 18.34
N LEU A 57 18.95 -21.54 17.92
CA LEU A 57 18.06 -20.38 17.95
C LEU A 57 17.56 -20.04 19.36
N ALA A 58 17.35 -21.04 20.21
CA ALA A 58 16.92 -20.80 21.59
C ALA A 58 18.05 -20.13 22.40
N GLU A 59 19.29 -20.54 22.18
CA GLU A 59 20.44 -20.07 22.95
C GLU A 59 21.04 -18.77 22.42
N HIS A 60 21.06 -18.55 21.11
CA HIS A 60 21.88 -17.47 20.54
C HIS A 60 21.12 -16.46 19.67
N HIS A 61 19.92 -16.77 19.18
CA HIS A 61 19.12 -15.76 18.49
C HIS A 61 18.54 -14.79 19.52
N TYR A 62 18.55 -13.49 19.25
CA TYR A 62 18.08 -12.47 20.19
C TYR A 62 16.60 -12.59 20.63
N LEU A 63 15.82 -13.41 19.92
CA LEU A 63 14.42 -13.70 20.22
C LEU A 63 14.26 -14.95 21.11
N HIS A 64 15.34 -15.70 21.34
CA HIS A 64 15.40 -16.95 22.12
C HIS A 64 14.27 -17.92 21.76
N SER A 65 13.89 -17.96 20.48
CA SER A 65 12.68 -18.64 20.04
C SER A 65 12.79 -19.17 18.62
N ALA A 66 12.70 -20.49 18.52
CA ALA A 66 12.61 -21.24 17.27
C ALA A 66 11.18 -21.29 16.69
N LYS A 67 10.21 -20.58 17.30
CA LYS A 67 8.81 -20.63 16.89
C LYS A 67 8.58 -19.86 15.59
N LEU A 68 8.07 -20.57 14.58
CA LEU A 68 7.65 -20.05 13.29
C LEU A 68 6.14 -20.32 13.08
N TYR A 69 5.52 -19.58 12.17
CA TYR A 69 4.10 -19.71 11.85
C TYR A 69 3.90 -19.89 10.35
N GLY A 70 2.89 -20.67 9.96
CA GLY A 70 2.60 -20.97 8.56
C GLY A 70 3.54 -22.00 7.95
N GLN A 71 3.64 -21.97 6.63
CA GLN A 71 4.63 -22.75 5.86
C GLN A 71 6.03 -22.29 6.27
N GLN A 72 6.99 -23.22 6.32
CA GLN A 72 8.31 -22.96 6.88
C GLN A 72 9.41 -23.82 6.24
N ILE A 73 10.51 -23.17 5.89
CA ILE A 73 11.75 -23.82 5.49
C ILE A 73 12.85 -23.43 6.46
N LYS A 74 13.69 -24.40 6.81
CA LYS A 74 14.76 -24.24 7.81
C LYS A 74 16.05 -24.80 7.25
N TYR A 75 17.12 -24.05 7.44
CA TYR A 75 18.46 -24.48 7.11
C TYR A 75 19.38 -24.34 8.31
N LEU A 76 20.22 -25.35 8.52
CA LEU A 76 21.46 -25.19 9.25
C LEU A 76 22.58 -24.79 8.28
N VAL A 77 23.50 -23.96 8.77
CA VAL A 77 24.66 -23.50 8.02
C VAL A 77 25.87 -24.28 8.54
N LYS A 78 26.50 -25.06 7.66
CA LYS A 78 27.66 -25.89 8.00
C LYS A 78 28.90 -25.40 7.29
N SER A 79 30.00 -25.28 8.01
CA SER A 79 31.34 -25.10 7.49
C SER A 79 32.10 -26.43 7.57
N SER A 80 32.88 -26.75 6.54
CA SER A 80 33.74 -27.94 6.54
C SER A 80 34.81 -27.90 7.65
N GLU A 81 35.27 -26.70 8.03
CA GLU A 81 36.33 -26.51 9.04
C GLU A 81 35.78 -26.21 10.45
N ALA A 82 34.59 -25.59 10.54
CA ALA A 82 34.05 -25.05 11.78
C ALA A 82 32.76 -25.74 12.26
N GLY A 83 32.20 -26.68 11.51
CA GLY A 83 30.94 -27.35 11.88
C GLY A 83 29.73 -26.44 11.72
N TRP A 84 28.78 -26.48 12.67
CA TRP A 84 27.58 -25.66 12.61
C TRP A 84 27.88 -24.21 13.00
N ILE A 85 27.75 -23.30 12.04
CA ILE A 85 28.12 -21.89 12.19
C ILE A 85 26.92 -20.95 12.18
N GLY A 86 25.72 -21.47 11.97
CA GLY A 86 24.51 -20.64 11.94
C GLY A 86 23.26 -21.39 11.54
N ALA A 87 22.16 -20.65 11.50
CA ALA A 87 20.84 -21.12 11.10
C ALA A 87 20.09 -20.01 10.36
N ILE A 88 19.35 -20.38 9.33
CA ILE A 88 18.47 -19.46 8.61
C ILE A 88 17.11 -20.13 8.37
N SER A 89 16.03 -19.38 8.47
CA SER A 89 14.70 -19.90 8.21
C SER A 89 13.79 -18.90 7.51
N PHE A 90 12.88 -19.45 6.75
CA PHE A 90 11.87 -18.75 5.98
C PHE A 90 10.50 -19.24 6.39
N SER A 91 9.52 -18.35 6.46
CA SER A 91 8.14 -18.71 6.75
C SER A 91 7.16 -17.94 5.87
N SER A 92 5.88 -18.31 5.91
CA SER A 92 4.83 -17.50 5.29
C SER A 92 4.96 -16.02 5.71
N SER A 93 4.70 -15.13 4.75
CA SER A 93 4.75 -13.68 4.95
C SER A 93 3.71 -13.18 5.95
N ALA A 94 3.95 -11.99 6.51
CA ALA A 94 2.96 -11.35 7.35
C ALA A 94 1.75 -10.89 6.53
N TRP A 95 0.55 -11.04 7.11
CA TRP A 95 -0.71 -10.73 6.39
C TRP A 95 -0.77 -9.27 5.93
N ARG A 96 -0.52 -8.29 6.82
CA ARG A 96 -0.52 -6.87 6.46
C ARG A 96 0.81 -6.22 6.77
N VAL A 97 1.42 -5.64 5.74
CA VAL A 97 2.67 -4.90 5.85
C VAL A 97 2.52 -3.67 4.98
N LYS A 98 2.19 -2.55 5.62
CA LYS A 98 1.78 -1.34 4.91
C LYS A 98 2.80 -0.92 3.84
N VAL A 99 4.08 -0.85 4.20
CA VAL A 99 5.14 -0.41 3.28
C VAL A 99 5.35 -1.38 2.10
N ARG A 100 5.15 -2.69 2.30
CA ARG A 100 5.20 -3.68 1.22
C ARG A 100 3.99 -3.56 0.32
N ASP A 101 2.80 -3.56 0.91
CA ASP A 101 1.54 -3.49 0.17
C ASP A 101 1.52 -2.21 -0.68
N GLU A 102 1.95 -1.07 -0.10
CA GLU A 102 2.15 0.17 -0.83
C GLU A 102 3.17 -0.01 -1.96
N ARG A 103 4.34 -0.57 -1.67
CA ARG A 103 5.41 -0.75 -2.66
C ARG A 103 5.02 -1.63 -3.85
N LEU A 104 4.17 -2.63 -3.62
CA LEU A 104 3.68 -3.58 -4.62
C LEU A 104 2.38 -3.12 -5.31
N GLY A 105 1.82 -1.97 -4.93
CA GLY A 105 0.54 -1.50 -5.46
C GLY A 105 -0.69 -2.24 -4.92
N TRP A 106 -0.50 -3.20 -4.01
CA TRP A 106 -1.54 -4.14 -3.62
C TRP A 106 -2.73 -3.52 -2.88
N ASP A 107 -3.92 -3.83 -3.40
CA ASP A 107 -5.18 -3.70 -2.68
C ASP A 107 -5.45 -4.91 -1.73
N GLU A 108 -6.70 -5.11 -1.32
CA GLU A 108 -7.07 -6.25 -0.46
C GLU A 108 -7.07 -7.59 -1.22
N GLU A 109 -7.55 -7.62 -2.46
CA GLU A 109 -7.69 -8.84 -3.25
C GLU A 109 -6.35 -9.28 -3.85
N GLU A 110 -5.56 -8.33 -4.35
CA GLU A 110 -4.20 -8.57 -4.83
C GLU A 110 -3.30 -9.08 -3.72
N ARG A 111 -3.42 -8.52 -2.51
CA ARG A 111 -2.72 -9.05 -1.34
C ARG A 111 -3.15 -10.48 -1.03
N LYS A 112 -4.46 -10.77 -0.98
CA LYS A 112 -4.96 -12.14 -0.67
C LYS A 112 -4.39 -13.16 -1.65
N SER A 113 -4.38 -12.84 -2.93
CA SER A 113 -3.92 -13.73 -4.01
C SER A 113 -2.39 -13.77 -4.15
N GLY A 114 -1.71 -12.66 -3.84
CA GLY A 114 -0.28 -12.45 -3.98
C GLY A 114 0.55 -12.94 -2.80
N LEU A 115 0.01 -12.93 -1.57
CA LEU A 115 0.74 -13.32 -0.35
C LEU A 115 1.34 -14.73 -0.41
N ARG A 116 0.71 -15.67 -1.14
CA ARG A 116 1.25 -17.02 -1.33
C ARG A 116 2.60 -17.06 -2.05
N LYS A 117 2.95 -15.98 -2.77
CA LYS A 117 4.19 -15.82 -3.52
C LYS A 117 5.25 -15.02 -2.73
N VAL A 118 4.95 -14.59 -1.50
CA VAL A 118 5.88 -13.83 -0.65
C VAL A 118 6.29 -14.66 0.55
N VAL A 119 7.57 -14.63 0.88
CA VAL A 119 8.13 -15.42 1.98
C VAL A 119 8.89 -14.51 2.92
N SER A 120 8.73 -14.69 4.23
CA SER A 120 9.46 -13.93 5.25
C SER A 120 10.72 -14.67 5.68
N ASN A 121 11.89 -14.03 5.62
CA ASN A 121 13.08 -14.47 6.32
C ASN A 121 12.92 -14.21 7.82
N SER A 122 12.45 -15.23 8.53
CA SER A 122 11.96 -15.10 9.91
C SER A 122 13.02 -15.31 10.99
N ARG A 123 14.09 -16.05 10.70
CA ARG A 123 15.27 -16.15 11.58
C ARG A 123 16.52 -16.15 10.74
N PHE A 124 17.51 -15.40 11.20
CA PHE A 124 18.85 -15.47 10.66
C PHE A 124 19.87 -15.31 11.79
N LEU A 125 20.71 -16.32 11.96
CA LEU A 125 21.70 -16.42 13.00
C LEU A 125 23.03 -16.88 12.40
N ILE A 126 24.08 -16.11 12.67
CA ILE A 126 25.46 -16.59 12.68
C ILE A 126 25.89 -16.63 14.13
N VAL A 127 26.58 -17.70 14.54
CA VAL A 127 26.95 -17.89 15.95
C VAL A 127 27.83 -16.74 16.47
N PRO A 128 27.62 -16.26 17.70
CA PRO A 128 28.18 -15.00 18.18
C PRO A 128 29.70 -15.02 18.35
N TRP A 129 30.31 -16.19 18.49
CA TRP A 129 31.76 -16.36 18.59
C TRP A 129 32.49 -16.30 17.24
N LEU A 130 31.76 -16.18 16.12
CA LEU A 130 32.33 -16.15 14.77
C LEU A 130 32.21 -14.76 14.15
N ARG A 131 33.33 -14.03 14.06
CA ARG A 131 33.41 -12.74 13.36
C ARG A 131 34.16 -12.88 12.05
N VAL A 132 33.40 -12.98 10.96
CA VAL A 132 33.92 -13.15 9.61
C VAL A 132 33.27 -12.13 8.69
N LYS A 133 34.09 -11.32 8.01
CA LYS A 133 33.60 -10.33 7.06
C LYS A 133 32.83 -11.03 5.93
N ASN A 134 31.69 -10.46 5.53
CA ASN A 134 30.82 -10.95 4.45
C ASN A 134 30.20 -12.34 4.65
N LEU A 135 30.38 -13.01 5.79
CA LEU A 135 29.79 -14.33 6.02
C LEU A 135 28.26 -14.32 5.97
N ALA A 136 27.64 -13.33 6.61
CA ALA A 136 26.18 -13.24 6.67
C ALA A 136 25.56 -13.03 5.28
N SER A 137 26.09 -12.11 4.46
CA SER A 137 25.61 -11.91 3.09
C SER A 137 25.89 -13.13 2.23
N HIS A 138 27.05 -13.77 2.36
CA HIS A 138 27.38 -15.00 1.64
C HIS A 138 26.39 -16.15 1.92
N VAL A 139 26.05 -16.37 3.19
CA VAL A 139 25.05 -17.37 3.62
C VAL A 139 23.66 -17.00 3.10
N MET A 140 23.27 -15.72 3.19
CA MET A 140 21.98 -15.23 2.69
C MET A 140 21.83 -15.49 1.19
N SER A 141 22.84 -15.12 0.38
CA SER A 141 22.81 -15.36 -1.07
C SER A 141 22.73 -16.85 -1.42
N LYS A 142 23.43 -17.73 -0.68
CA LYS A 142 23.29 -19.19 -0.86
C LYS A 142 21.87 -19.67 -0.55
N ALA A 143 21.25 -19.13 0.50
CA ALA A 143 19.91 -19.52 0.91
C ALA A 143 18.86 -19.06 -0.12
N LEU A 144 18.93 -17.81 -0.58
CA LEU A 144 17.99 -17.26 -1.56
C LEU A 144 18.02 -18.02 -2.90
N ARG A 145 19.22 -18.43 -3.38
CA ARG A 145 19.35 -19.23 -4.61
C ARG A 145 18.66 -20.59 -4.54
N ARG A 146 18.58 -21.18 -3.34
CA ARG A 146 17.98 -22.49 -3.11
C ARG A 146 16.51 -22.42 -2.67
N LEU A 147 16.11 -21.30 -2.07
CA LEU A 147 14.79 -21.13 -1.47
C LEU A 147 13.66 -21.37 -2.46
N ARG A 148 13.77 -20.88 -3.70
CA ARG A 148 12.73 -21.01 -4.72
C ARG A 148 12.38 -22.47 -5.00
N SER A 149 13.39 -23.30 -5.28
CA SER A 149 13.21 -24.72 -5.56
C SER A 149 12.70 -25.49 -4.35
N ASP A 150 13.28 -25.25 -3.17
CA ASP A 150 12.89 -25.98 -1.96
C ASP A 150 11.45 -25.63 -1.52
N TRP A 151 11.03 -24.37 -1.72
CA TRP A 151 9.67 -23.92 -1.40
C TRP A 151 8.64 -24.48 -2.37
N GLU A 152 8.95 -24.50 -3.66
CA GLU A 152 8.11 -25.12 -4.69
C GLU A 152 7.97 -26.63 -4.47
N GLU A 153 9.06 -27.32 -4.16
CA GLU A 153 9.04 -28.76 -3.86
C GLU A 153 8.10 -29.06 -2.68
N ALA A 154 8.25 -28.30 -1.58
CA ALA A 154 7.53 -28.51 -0.33
C ALA A 154 6.04 -28.08 -0.38
N TYR A 155 5.73 -26.98 -1.08
CA TYR A 155 4.42 -26.32 -0.97
C TYR A 155 3.68 -26.11 -2.28
N LYS A 156 4.26 -26.52 -3.42
CA LYS A 156 3.68 -26.35 -4.77
C LYS A 156 3.31 -24.90 -5.09
N ALA A 157 4.08 -23.97 -4.53
CA ALA A 157 3.96 -22.53 -4.76
C ALA A 157 5.34 -21.98 -5.07
N VAL A 158 5.43 -21.10 -6.06
CA VAL A 158 6.68 -20.46 -6.46
C VAL A 158 6.77 -19.09 -5.79
N PRO A 159 7.70 -18.90 -4.84
CA PRO A 159 7.91 -17.59 -4.24
C PRO A 159 8.65 -16.69 -5.23
N VAL A 160 8.20 -15.45 -5.35
CA VAL A 160 8.81 -14.42 -6.21
C VAL A 160 9.48 -13.31 -5.42
N LEU A 161 9.17 -13.20 -4.13
CA LEU A 161 9.63 -12.12 -3.26
C LEU A 161 9.94 -12.63 -1.85
N VAL A 162 11.00 -12.11 -1.24
CA VAL A 162 11.36 -12.40 0.15
C VAL A 162 11.39 -11.11 0.96
N GLU A 163 10.71 -11.08 2.10
CA GLU A 163 10.71 -9.95 3.04
C GLU A 163 11.48 -10.29 4.32
N SER A 164 12.02 -9.28 5.01
CA SER A 164 12.59 -9.43 6.34
C SER A 164 12.31 -8.20 7.22
N TYR A 165 12.31 -8.43 8.53
CA TYR A 165 11.98 -7.43 9.54
C TYR A 165 13.10 -7.31 10.57
N VAL A 166 13.86 -6.23 10.47
CA VAL A 166 15.02 -5.99 11.31
C VAL A 166 14.67 -4.99 12.41
N GLU A 167 14.83 -5.38 13.66
CA GLU A 167 14.55 -4.50 14.81
C GLU A 167 15.50 -3.29 14.84
N LYS A 168 14.92 -2.10 14.62
CA LYS A 168 15.66 -0.85 14.36
C LYS A 168 16.63 -0.47 15.48
N GLU A 169 16.21 -0.66 16.72
CA GLU A 169 17.00 -0.29 17.90
C GLU A 169 18.17 -1.24 18.16
N ARG A 170 18.16 -2.43 17.54
CA ARG A 170 19.16 -3.48 17.79
C ARG A 170 20.09 -3.70 16.61
N TYR A 171 19.60 -3.54 15.38
CA TYR A 171 20.33 -3.91 14.17
C TYR A 171 20.07 -2.93 13.02
N GLU A 172 21.13 -2.61 12.28
CA GLU A 172 21.03 -1.77 11.07
C GLU A 172 20.60 -2.54 9.81
N GLY A 173 20.56 -3.88 9.87
CA GLY A 173 20.23 -4.73 8.73
C GLY A 173 21.35 -4.83 7.69
N THR A 174 22.61 -4.66 8.10
CA THR A 174 23.79 -4.61 7.21
C THR A 174 23.89 -5.79 6.25
N CYS A 175 23.55 -7.01 6.67
CA CYS A 175 23.58 -8.18 5.78
C CYS A 175 22.56 -8.11 4.64
N TYR A 176 21.38 -7.50 4.87
CA TYR A 176 20.37 -7.28 3.83
C TYR A 176 20.83 -6.19 2.86
N LYS A 177 21.33 -5.06 3.39
CA LYS A 177 21.91 -3.97 2.60
C LYS A 177 23.05 -4.46 1.69
N ALA A 178 23.88 -5.37 2.19
CA ALA A 178 25.01 -5.93 1.47
C ALA A 178 24.65 -7.04 0.47
N SER A 179 23.37 -7.44 0.36
CA SER A 179 22.93 -8.58 -0.48
C SER A 179 21.87 -8.20 -1.50
N ASN A 180 21.87 -6.96 -1.99
CA ASN A 180 20.89 -6.43 -2.97
C ASN A 180 19.42 -6.46 -2.50
N TRP A 181 19.17 -6.29 -1.20
CA TRP A 181 17.80 -6.10 -0.72
C TRP A 181 17.40 -4.62 -0.80
N GLU A 182 16.18 -4.34 -1.28
CA GLU A 182 15.59 -3.02 -1.28
C GLU A 182 15.03 -2.70 0.12
N TYR A 183 15.33 -1.51 0.64
CA TYR A 183 14.73 -1.00 1.87
C TYR A 183 13.40 -0.31 1.56
N LEU A 184 12.31 -0.72 2.21
CA LEU A 184 10.97 -0.19 1.94
C LEU A 184 10.45 0.78 3.01
N GLY A 185 11.13 0.90 4.15
CA GLY A 185 10.69 1.73 5.26
C GLY A 185 10.51 0.95 6.55
N GLU A 186 9.62 1.43 7.42
CA GLU A 186 9.47 0.93 8.79
C GLU A 186 8.09 0.35 9.06
N THR A 187 8.04 -0.67 9.92
CA THR A 187 6.80 -1.11 10.54
C THR A 187 6.30 -0.10 11.57
N GLN A 188 5.01 -0.15 11.89
CA GLN A 188 4.41 0.76 12.88
C GLN A 188 4.55 0.30 14.34
N GLY A 189 5.38 -0.70 14.63
CA GLY A 189 5.50 -1.27 15.99
C GLY A 189 4.27 -2.04 16.46
N ARG A 190 3.45 -2.53 15.51
CA ARG A 190 2.22 -3.27 15.80
C ARG A 190 2.49 -4.77 15.86
N GLY A 191 2.00 -5.41 16.91
CA GLY A 191 1.98 -6.86 17.00
C GLY A 191 0.83 -7.47 16.20
N ARG A 192 0.90 -8.78 15.95
CA ARG A 192 -0.16 -9.55 15.27
C ARG A 192 -1.54 -9.36 15.91
N ASN A 193 -1.58 -9.23 17.24
CA ASN A 193 -2.81 -9.13 18.03
C ASN A 193 -3.10 -7.70 18.53
N ASP A 194 -2.47 -6.68 17.94
CA ASP A 194 -2.65 -5.28 18.32
C ASP A 194 -3.98 -4.71 17.77
N ARG A 195 -5.08 -5.19 18.36
CA ARG A 195 -6.46 -4.80 18.02
C ARG A 195 -6.78 -3.36 18.42
N TYR A 196 -6.13 -2.85 19.46
CA TYR A 196 -6.37 -1.52 20.04
C TYR A 196 -5.38 -0.45 19.55
N HIS A 197 -4.51 -0.79 18.58
CA HIS A 197 -3.54 0.14 17.98
C HIS A 197 -2.55 0.76 18.97
N GLU A 198 -2.20 0.01 20.01
CA GLU A 198 -1.34 0.46 21.10
C GLU A 198 0.13 0.51 20.70
N LYS A 199 0.53 -0.14 19.60
CA LYS A 199 1.88 -0.09 19.02
C LYS A 199 3.00 -0.41 20.03
N ARG A 200 2.78 -1.41 20.88
CA ARG A 200 3.68 -1.77 21.99
C ARG A 200 5.00 -2.44 21.58
N LEU A 201 5.20 -2.75 20.29
CA LEU A 201 6.44 -3.40 19.82
C LEU A 201 7.39 -2.38 19.18
N SER A 202 8.68 -2.72 19.18
CA SER A 202 9.70 -1.95 18.47
C SER A 202 9.41 -1.87 16.98
N ARG A 203 9.75 -0.73 16.38
CA ARG A 203 9.68 -0.56 14.94
C ARG A 203 10.76 -1.38 14.27
N LYS A 204 10.45 -1.91 13.09
CA LYS A 204 11.36 -2.75 12.32
C LYS A 204 11.58 -2.14 10.95
N HIS A 205 12.84 -2.12 10.51
CA HIS A 205 13.17 -1.90 9.11
C HIS A 205 12.64 -3.07 8.28
N VAL A 206 11.97 -2.75 7.17
CA VAL A 206 11.46 -3.72 6.20
C VAL A 206 12.39 -3.75 5.00
N PHE A 207 13.01 -4.90 4.78
CA PHE A 207 13.84 -5.16 3.60
C PHE A 207 13.15 -6.21 2.72
N VAL A 208 13.30 -6.08 1.41
CA VAL A 208 12.72 -7.02 0.45
C VAL A 208 13.71 -7.38 -0.64
N TYR A 209 13.65 -8.63 -1.10
CA TYR A 209 14.50 -9.18 -2.15
C TYR A 209 13.65 -9.86 -3.22
N GLU A 210 13.95 -9.58 -4.48
CA GLU A 210 13.31 -10.18 -5.64
C GLU A 210 13.96 -11.53 -5.98
N LEU A 211 13.19 -12.62 -5.90
CA LEU A 211 13.60 -13.92 -6.45
C LEU A 211 13.33 -14.00 -7.96
N GLU A 212 12.54 -13.05 -8.47
CA GLU A 212 12.24 -12.84 -9.88
C GLU A 212 12.27 -11.32 -10.10
N GLU A 213 13.06 -10.88 -11.08
CA GLU A 213 13.29 -9.46 -11.34
C GLU A 213 12.02 -8.76 -11.85
N GLY A 214 11.88 -7.46 -11.53
CA GLY A 214 10.84 -6.60 -12.10
C GLY A 214 9.49 -6.63 -11.35
N ILE A 215 9.35 -7.42 -10.29
CA ILE A 215 8.14 -7.48 -9.46
C ILE A 215 7.87 -6.13 -8.78
N LEU A 216 8.92 -5.55 -8.23
CA LEU A 216 8.92 -4.27 -7.57
C LEU A 216 8.82 -3.14 -8.62
N GLU A 217 9.38 -3.29 -9.82
CA GLU A 217 9.24 -2.27 -10.88
C GLU A 217 7.82 -2.21 -11.44
N ALA A 218 7.17 -3.36 -11.66
CA ALA A 218 5.77 -3.43 -12.06
C ALA A 218 4.86 -2.68 -11.05
N GLY A 219 5.09 -2.88 -9.75
CA GLY A 219 4.38 -2.13 -8.70
C GLY A 219 4.70 -0.63 -8.67
N ARG A 220 5.85 -0.17 -9.22
CA ARG A 220 6.12 1.27 -9.44
C ARG A 220 5.40 1.80 -10.68
N GLN A 221 5.32 1.02 -11.76
CA GLN A 221 4.69 1.43 -13.01
C GLN A 221 3.16 1.57 -12.87
N GLU A 222 2.50 0.76 -12.05
CA GLU A 222 1.08 0.99 -11.71
C GLU A 222 0.85 2.30 -10.92
N ARG A 223 1.89 2.81 -10.23
CA ARG A 223 1.92 4.17 -9.65
C ARG A 223 2.53 5.23 -10.58
N GLY A 224 2.91 4.85 -11.79
CA GLY A 224 3.58 5.70 -12.78
C GLY A 224 2.67 6.64 -13.55
N CYS A 225 1.36 6.63 -13.25
CA CYS A 225 0.54 7.81 -13.44
C CYS A 225 0.62 8.56 -12.11
N GLU A 226 1.20 9.77 -12.08
CA GLU A 226 0.93 10.69 -10.96
C GLU A 226 -0.56 10.60 -10.66
N ASP A 227 -0.93 10.36 -9.40
CA ASP A 227 -2.34 10.21 -9.02
C ASP A 227 -3.04 11.52 -9.33
N TRP A 228 -3.58 11.63 -10.54
CA TRP A 228 -4.09 12.87 -11.10
C TRP A 228 -5.18 13.44 -10.20
N VAL A 229 -5.86 12.58 -9.42
CA VAL A 229 -6.85 12.99 -8.43
C VAL A 229 -6.22 13.70 -7.23
N GLU A 230 -5.03 13.31 -6.79
CA GLU A 230 -4.31 14.06 -5.76
C GLU A 230 -3.87 15.43 -6.27
N GLU A 231 -3.36 15.54 -7.49
CA GLU A 231 -3.03 16.84 -8.09
C GLU A 231 -4.28 17.70 -8.29
N GLU A 232 -5.36 17.09 -8.82
CA GLU A 232 -6.61 17.77 -9.14
C GLU A 232 -7.24 18.39 -7.87
N PHE A 233 -7.24 17.61 -6.79
CA PHE A 233 -7.91 17.99 -5.53
C PHE A 233 -6.94 18.43 -4.42
N GLN A 234 -5.69 18.77 -4.74
CA GLN A 234 -4.69 19.20 -3.74
C GLN A 234 -5.17 20.41 -2.90
N GLY A 235 -5.93 21.32 -3.53
CA GLY A 235 -6.45 22.54 -2.92
C GLY A 235 -7.78 22.37 -2.18
N VAL A 236 -8.36 21.17 -2.14
CA VAL A 236 -9.74 20.96 -1.67
C VAL A 236 -9.95 21.40 -0.22
N ARG A 237 -10.98 22.20 0.02
CA ARG A 237 -11.26 22.86 1.30
C ARG A 237 -12.32 22.12 2.10
N LEU A 238 -11.97 20.92 2.58
CA LEU A 238 -12.85 20.15 3.48
C LEU A 238 -12.33 20.15 4.91
N ALA A 239 -13.26 20.22 5.86
CA ALA A 239 -13.00 20.44 7.29
C ALA A 239 -12.05 19.43 7.95
N ASN A 240 -11.97 18.18 7.45
CA ASN A 240 -11.04 17.20 7.99
C ASN A 240 -10.33 16.37 6.91
N ARG A 241 -9.18 15.82 7.28
CA ARG A 241 -8.34 14.99 6.40
C ARG A 241 -9.06 13.72 5.90
N ALA A 242 -10.01 13.18 6.67
CA ALA A 242 -10.75 12.00 6.28
C ALA A 242 -11.73 12.29 5.12
N LYS A 243 -12.38 13.45 5.12
CA LYS A 243 -13.24 13.94 4.04
C LYS A 243 -12.44 14.20 2.76
N LYS A 244 -11.25 14.81 2.87
CA LYS A 244 -10.33 14.98 1.72
C LYS A 244 -9.96 13.63 1.08
N LYS A 245 -9.55 12.66 1.90
CA LYS A 245 -9.28 11.30 1.41
C LYS A 245 -10.52 10.63 0.81
N ARG A 246 -11.70 10.89 1.39
CA ARG A 246 -12.97 10.32 0.92
C ARG A 246 -13.33 10.84 -0.47
N VAL A 247 -13.29 12.15 -0.71
CA VAL A 247 -13.60 12.71 -2.04
C VAL A 247 -12.64 12.17 -3.10
N MET A 248 -11.34 12.12 -2.80
CA MET A 248 -10.35 11.57 -3.73
C MET A 248 -10.60 10.07 -4.01
N SER A 249 -11.01 9.29 -3.00
CA SER A 249 -11.41 7.89 -3.22
C SER A 249 -12.64 7.78 -4.13
N ILE A 250 -13.68 8.60 -3.89
CA ILE A 250 -14.91 8.59 -4.69
C ILE A 250 -14.61 8.96 -6.14
N VAL A 251 -13.80 9.99 -6.38
CA VAL A 251 -13.43 10.42 -7.73
C VAL A 251 -12.69 9.30 -8.47
N ARG A 252 -11.73 8.62 -7.82
CA ARG A 252 -11.04 7.48 -8.44
C ARG A 252 -12.01 6.35 -8.79
N ASP A 253 -12.89 5.98 -7.86
CA ASP A 253 -13.86 4.91 -8.06
C ASP A 253 -14.84 5.26 -9.19
N PHE A 254 -15.30 6.51 -9.28
CA PHE A 254 -16.22 6.96 -10.34
C PHE A 254 -15.51 7.07 -11.69
N PHE A 255 -14.27 7.56 -11.72
CA PHE A 255 -13.49 7.63 -12.95
C PHE A 255 -13.16 6.24 -13.52
N ALA A 256 -12.89 5.26 -12.67
CA ALA A 256 -12.66 3.88 -13.08
C ALA A 256 -13.92 3.20 -13.66
N SER A 257 -15.11 3.73 -13.38
CA SER A 257 -16.39 3.11 -13.78
C SER A 257 -17.50 4.15 -13.96
N PRO A 258 -17.38 5.08 -14.94
CA PRO A 258 -18.20 6.31 -15.00
C PRO A 258 -19.69 6.07 -15.27
N ALA A 259 -20.03 4.99 -15.98
CA ALA A 259 -21.43 4.63 -16.26
C ALA A 259 -22.04 3.69 -15.19
N SER A 260 -21.29 3.30 -14.18
CA SER A 260 -21.78 2.35 -13.19
C SER A 260 -22.57 3.04 -12.07
N PRO A 261 -23.62 2.38 -11.54
CA PRO A 261 -24.24 2.82 -10.30
C PRO A 261 -23.23 2.92 -9.15
N ILE A 262 -23.44 3.86 -8.23
CA ILE A 262 -22.55 4.11 -7.08
C ILE A 262 -22.16 2.82 -6.32
N PRO A 263 -23.08 1.87 -6.03
CA PRO A 263 -22.73 0.60 -5.40
C PRO A 263 -21.70 -0.24 -6.15
N MET A 264 -21.77 -0.25 -7.48
CA MET A 264 -20.85 -0.99 -8.33
C MET A 264 -19.50 -0.27 -8.43
N ALA A 265 -19.52 1.05 -8.64
CA ALA A 265 -18.30 1.87 -8.72
C ALA A 265 -17.46 1.81 -7.44
N CYS A 266 -18.10 1.88 -6.26
CA CYS A 266 -17.40 1.85 -4.98
C CYS A 266 -16.76 0.49 -4.64
N ASN A 267 -17.12 -0.60 -5.34
CA ASN A 267 -16.60 -1.98 -5.26
C ASN A 267 -16.53 -2.69 -3.87
N THR A 268 -16.80 -2.00 -2.76
CA THR A 268 -16.85 -2.54 -1.41
C THR A 268 -17.92 -1.86 -0.56
N GLU A 269 -18.46 -2.57 0.42
CA GLU A 269 -19.47 -2.04 1.34
C GLU A 269 -18.94 -0.85 2.17
N ALA A 270 -17.67 -0.89 2.57
CA ALA A 270 -17.04 0.18 3.34
C ALA A 270 -16.87 1.48 2.54
N LYS A 271 -16.48 1.37 1.25
CA LYS A 271 -16.44 2.52 0.35
C LYS A 271 -17.83 3.06 0.07
N LEU A 272 -18.80 2.17 -0.21
CA LEU A 272 -20.18 2.53 -0.48
C LEU A 272 -20.83 3.31 0.67
N LYS A 273 -20.76 2.78 1.90
CA LYS A 273 -21.25 3.50 3.10
C LYS A 273 -20.53 4.82 3.30
N GLY A 274 -19.23 4.86 2.99
CA GLY A 274 -18.44 6.09 3.06
C GLY A 274 -18.86 7.13 2.03
N ALA A 275 -19.21 6.72 0.81
CA ALA A 275 -19.70 7.60 -0.25
C ALA A 275 -21.06 8.20 0.12
N TYR A 276 -22.03 7.38 0.52
CA TYR A 276 -23.34 7.89 0.95
C TYR A 276 -23.25 8.81 2.17
N ARG A 277 -22.40 8.49 3.16
CA ARG A 277 -22.15 9.40 4.29
C ARG A 277 -21.51 10.71 3.85
N PHE A 278 -20.66 10.68 2.83
CA PHE A 278 -20.05 11.89 2.28
C PHE A 278 -21.08 12.76 1.56
N PHE A 279 -21.97 12.16 0.76
CA PHE A 279 -23.03 12.89 0.07
C PHE A 279 -24.10 13.44 1.03
N GLY A 280 -24.39 12.74 2.13
CA GLY A 280 -25.34 13.18 3.14
C GLY A 280 -24.76 14.11 4.21
N ASP A 281 -23.50 14.53 4.10
CA ASP A 281 -22.85 15.41 5.08
C ASP A 281 -23.09 16.87 4.70
N GLU A 282 -23.96 17.56 5.43
CA GLU A 282 -24.29 18.97 5.18
C GLU A 282 -23.08 19.92 5.27
N GLY A 283 -22.01 19.49 5.95
CA GLY A 283 -20.74 20.22 6.04
C GLY A 283 -19.82 20.02 4.83
N VAL A 284 -20.25 19.30 3.79
CA VAL A 284 -19.59 19.20 2.50
C VAL A 284 -20.39 20.02 1.49
N LYS A 285 -19.86 21.17 1.05
CA LYS A 285 -20.53 21.97 0.02
C LYS A 285 -19.97 21.62 -1.36
N PRO A 286 -20.82 21.52 -2.41
CA PRO A 286 -20.34 21.26 -3.77
C PRO A 286 -19.27 22.26 -4.23
N ALA A 287 -19.40 23.53 -3.84
CA ALA A 287 -18.42 24.58 -4.14
C ALA A 287 -17.02 24.28 -3.56
N ASP A 288 -16.93 23.66 -2.37
CA ASP A 288 -15.63 23.33 -1.75
C ASP A 288 -14.87 22.24 -2.52
N ILE A 289 -15.60 21.40 -3.26
CA ILE A 289 -15.06 20.36 -4.13
C ILE A 289 -14.70 20.97 -5.48
N LEU A 290 -15.63 21.74 -6.07
CA LEU A 290 -15.48 22.32 -7.40
C LEU A 290 -14.37 23.36 -7.46
N ASP A 291 -14.16 24.18 -6.42
CA ASP A 291 -13.10 25.19 -6.38
C ASP A 291 -11.72 24.58 -6.66
N ALA A 292 -11.41 23.41 -6.08
CA ALA A 292 -10.14 22.74 -6.33
C ALA A 292 -9.92 22.40 -7.81
N HIS A 293 -10.95 21.86 -8.46
CA HIS A 293 -10.97 21.56 -9.89
C HIS A 293 -10.87 22.82 -10.75
N ILE A 294 -11.57 23.89 -10.36
CA ILE A 294 -11.50 25.20 -11.04
C ILE A 294 -10.07 25.73 -11.01
N GLN A 295 -9.38 25.68 -9.87
CA GLN A 295 -7.99 26.15 -9.79
C GLN A 295 -7.05 25.41 -10.75
N GLN A 296 -7.21 24.10 -10.91
CA GLN A 296 -6.42 23.33 -11.89
C GLN A 296 -6.84 23.61 -13.33
N THR A 297 -8.13 23.82 -13.57
CA THR A 297 -8.66 24.24 -14.87
C THR A 297 -8.04 25.59 -15.28
N LEU A 298 -7.97 26.56 -14.36
CA LEU A 298 -7.32 27.85 -14.59
C LEU A 298 -5.81 27.72 -14.82
N LYS A 299 -5.13 26.84 -14.08
CA LYS A 299 -3.71 26.53 -14.30
C LYS A 299 -3.47 26.01 -15.72
N ARG A 300 -4.24 25.00 -16.14
CA ARG A 300 -4.20 24.44 -17.50
C ARG A 300 -4.52 25.50 -18.56
N ALA A 301 -5.56 26.30 -18.34
CA ALA A 301 -5.95 27.38 -19.24
C ALA A 301 -4.86 28.45 -19.41
N GLY A 302 -4.13 28.78 -18.32
CA GLY A 302 -3.05 29.76 -18.32
C GLY A 302 -1.84 29.37 -19.19
N GLU A 303 -1.72 28.10 -19.57
CA GLU A 303 -0.68 27.62 -20.50
C GLU A 303 -1.02 27.93 -21.97
N HIS A 304 -2.25 28.37 -22.26
CA HIS A 304 -2.73 28.68 -23.59
C HIS A 304 -2.97 30.17 -23.78
N LYS A 305 -2.60 30.70 -24.95
CA LYS A 305 -2.83 32.12 -25.30
C LYS A 305 -4.32 32.46 -25.45
N VAL A 306 -5.10 31.52 -25.95
CA VAL A 306 -6.54 31.65 -26.18
C VAL A 306 -7.21 30.34 -25.79
N VAL A 307 -8.29 30.45 -25.04
CA VAL A 307 -9.17 29.34 -24.66
C VAL A 307 -10.62 29.72 -24.99
N LEU A 308 -11.47 28.71 -25.14
CA LEU A 308 -12.91 28.86 -25.38
C LEU A 308 -13.65 28.49 -24.11
N SER A 309 -14.39 29.43 -23.54
CA SER A 309 -15.32 29.18 -22.43
C SER A 309 -16.71 28.91 -23.01
N VAL A 310 -17.11 27.64 -23.03
CA VAL A 310 -18.37 27.19 -23.62
C VAL A 310 -19.35 26.89 -22.49
N ASN A 311 -20.56 27.43 -22.57
CA ASN A 311 -21.59 27.21 -21.58
C ASN A 311 -22.92 26.80 -22.21
N ASP A 312 -23.64 25.90 -21.54
CA ASP A 312 -24.97 25.46 -21.96
C ASP A 312 -25.79 24.98 -20.76
N THR A 313 -27.11 24.80 -20.93
CA THR A 313 -28.01 24.30 -19.88
C THR A 313 -28.56 22.94 -20.25
N THR A 314 -28.39 21.96 -19.37
CA THR A 314 -29.05 20.65 -19.46
C THR A 314 -30.03 20.44 -18.29
N SER A 315 -30.98 19.53 -18.46
CA SER A 315 -31.96 19.16 -17.44
C SER A 315 -31.75 17.73 -16.97
N MET A 316 -31.74 17.52 -15.66
CA MET A 316 -31.62 16.21 -15.01
C MET A 316 -33.02 15.74 -14.60
N ASN A 317 -33.61 14.81 -15.37
CA ASN A 317 -34.92 14.23 -15.07
C ASN A 317 -34.80 13.14 -14.01
N LEU A 318 -35.48 13.34 -12.87
CA LEU A 318 -35.49 12.44 -11.72
C LEU A 318 -36.90 12.01 -11.32
N SER A 319 -37.87 12.10 -12.24
CA SER A 319 -39.29 11.81 -11.98
C SER A 319 -39.54 10.38 -11.46
N GLY A 320 -38.66 9.43 -11.79
CA GLY A 320 -38.71 8.05 -11.29
C GLY A 320 -38.13 7.85 -9.88
N HIS A 321 -37.64 8.91 -9.23
CA HIS A 321 -37.03 8.86 -7.91
C HIS A 321 -37.94 9.51 -6.85
N GLU A 322 -39.05 8.85 -6.53
CA GLU A 322 -40.12 9.35 -5.65
C GLU A 322 -39.66 9.84 -4.26
N ALA A 323 -38.56 9.31 -3.74
CA ALA A 323 -37.99 9.70 -2.45
C ALA A 323 -37.08 10.94 -2.51
N THR A 324 -36.90 11.56 -3.69
CA THR A 324 -36.02 12.72 -3.87
C THR A 324 -36.79 14.02 -3.61
N GLU A 325 -36.35 14.77 -2.61
CA GLU A 325 -36.92 16.06 -2.26
C GLU A 325 -36.22 17.22 -2.98
N GLY A 326 -36.86 18.39 -3.02
CA GLY A 326 -36.28 19.62 -3.58
C GLY A 326 -36.23 19.64 -5.12
N LEU A 327 -36.93 18.73 -5.80
CA LEU A 327 -37.08 18.73 -7.25
C LEU A 327 -38.10 19.79 -7.69
N GLY A 328 -37.95 20.23 -8.93
CA GLY A 328 -38.82 21.21 -9.57
C GLY A 328 -39.22 20.81 -10.98
N CYS A 329 -40.26 21.46 -11.51
CA CYS A 329 -40.79 21.10 -12.82
C CYS A 329 -39.80 21.45 -13.95
N LEU A 330 -39.48 20.46 -14.79
CA LEU A 330 -38.59 20.65 -15.94
C LEU A 330 -39.33 21.23 -17.16
N SER A 331 -40.59 20.84 -17.35
CA SER A 331 -41.43 21.29 -18.45
C SER A 331 -42.71 21.97 -17.96
N THR A 332 -43.51 22.43 -18.92
CA THR A 332 -44.84 23.02 -18.65
C THR A 332 -45.91 21.97 -18.34
N LYS A 333 -45.58 20.68 -18.47
CA LYS A 333 -46.49 19.57 -18.16
C LYS A 333 -46.12 19.01 -16.78
N GLN A 334 -47.14 18.64 -16.01
CA GLN A 334 -46.94 17.93 -14.74
C GLN A 334 -46.36 16.53 -15.01
N GLY A 335 -45.51 16.05 -14.10
CA GLY A 335 -44.93 14.70 -14.14
C GLY A 335 -43.49 14.60 -14.66
N GLU A 336 -42.83 15.73 -14.95
CA GLU A 336 -41.40 15.79 -15.26
C GLU A 336 -40.67 16.63 -14.21
N ASP A 337 -40.23 15.98 -13.13
CA ASP A 337 -39.57 16.61 -12.00
C ASP A 337 -38.07 16.34 -12.01
N GLY A 338 -37.30 17.37 -11.67
CA GLY A 338 -35.85 17.35 -11.77
C GLY A 338 -35.19 18.65 -11.38
N TYR A 339 -33.98 18.86 -11.87
CA TYR A 339 -33.25 20.12 -11.71
C TYR A 339 -32.47 20.45 -12.99
N PHE A 340 -32.04 21.71 -13.11
CA PHE A 340 -31.22 22.18 -14.21
C PHE A 340 -29.76 22.28 -13.78
N LEU A 341 -28.86 21.97 -14.70
CA LEU A 341 -27.43 22.22 -14.61
C LEU A 341 -27.05 23.18 -15.73
N HIS A 342 -26.45 24.32 -15.37
CA HIS A 342 -25.78 25.20 -16.31
C HIS A 342 -24.29 25.16 -16.00
N ASP A 343 -23.52 24.53 -16.89
CA ASP A 343 -22.08 24.37 -16.75
C ASP A 343 -21.33 25.27 -17.74
N THR A 344 -20.13 25.64 -17.34
CA THR A 344 -19.16 26.36 -18.18
C THR A 344 -17.89 25.53 -18.23
N VAL A 345 -17.55 25.05 -19.43
CA VAL A 345 -16.41 24.17 -19.68
C VAL A 345 -15.42 24.88 -20.58
N VAL A 346 -14.14 24.82 -20.20
CA VAL A 346 -13.05 25.46 -20.91
C VAL A 346 -12.42 24.48 -21.89
N PHE A 347 -12.21 24.92 -23.13
CA PHE A 347 -11.54 24.17 -24.17
C PHE A 347 -10.38 24.95 -24.77
N THR A 348 -9.42 24.25 -25.34
CA THR A 348 -8.47 24.85 -26.30
C THR A 348 -9.18 25.19 -27.61
N THR A 349 -8.56 26.02 -28.45
CA THR A 349 -9.08 26.34 -29.80
C THR A 349 -9.15 25.13 -30.74
N THR A 350 -8.51 24.01 -30.38
CA THR A 350 -8.56 22.74 -31.12
C THR A 350 -9.57 21.76 -30.54
N GLY A 351 -10.33 22.13 -29.51
CA GLY A 351 -11.39 21.31 -28.92
C GLY A 351 -10.95 20.36 -27.80
N ILE A 352 -9.73 20.50 -27.26
CA ILE A 352 -9.29 19.72 -26.09
C ILE A 352 -9.91 20.33 -24.81
N PRO A 353 -10.66 19.57 -24.00
CA PRO A 353 -11.22 20.08 -22.74
C PRO A 353 -10.13 20.29 -21.69
N LEU A 354 -10.16 21.45 -21.04
CA LEU A 354 -9.23 21.85 -19.97
C LEU A 354 -9.86 21.74 -18.57
N GLY A 355 -11.19 21.68 -18.49
CA GLY A 355 -11.93 21.46 -17.25
C GLY A 355 -13.15 22.35 -17.11
N VAL A 356 -13.75 22.35 -15.93
CA VAL A 356 -15.01 23.05 -15.62
C VAL A 356 -14.66 24.32 -14.86
N LEU A 357 -15.22 25.45 -15.27
CA LEU A 357 -15.03 26.77 -14.67
C LEU A 357 -16.18 27.17 -13.74
N ASP A 358 -17.41 26.79 -14.07
CA ASP A 358 -18.59 27.02 -13.23
C ASP A 358 -19.62 25.90 -13.45
N ALA A 359 -20.39 25.60 -12.40
CA ALA A 359 -21.49 24.66 -12.45
C ALA A 359 -22.61 25.13 -11.52
N GLN A 360 -23.71 25.58 -12.13
CA GLN A 360 -24.86 26.13 -11.43
C GLN A 360 -26.00 25.12 -11.45
N THR A 361 -26.55 24.80 -10.29
CA THR A 361 -27.69 23.89 -10.16
C THR A 361 -28.88 24.59 -9.52
N TRP A 362 -30.07 24.44 -10.09
CA TRP A 362 -31.31 24.94 -9.49
C TRP A 362 -32.52 24.08 -9.88
N ALA A 363 -33.53 24.06 -9.02
CA ALA A 363 -34.84 23.52 -9.31
C ALA A 363 -35.85 24.68 -9.40
N ARG A 364 -36.85 24.56 -10.27
CA ARG A 364 -37.93 25.56 -10.37
C ARG A 364 -38.93 25.34 -9.25
N ASP A 365 -39.28 26.40 -8.54
CA ASP A 365 -40.36 26.36 -7.55
C ASP A 365 -41.70 26.00 -8.24
N PRO A 366 -42.37 24.90 -7.83
CA PRO A 366 -43.68 24.53 -8.35
C PRO A 366 -44.73 25.66 -8.23
N ASP A 367 -44.64 26.50 -7.20
CA ASP A 367 -45.57 27.60 -6.92
C ASP A 367 -45.30 28.85 -7.78
N GLU A 368 -44.18 28.87 -8.52
CA GLU A 368 -43.86 29.92 -9.50
C GLU A 368 -44.31 29.60 -10.92
N HIS A 369 -44.95 28.45 -11.14
CA HIS A 369 -45.45 28.03 -12.45
C HIS A 369 -46.44 29.05 -13.05
N GLY A 370 -46.27 29.41 -14.33
CA GLY A 370 -47.20 30.30 -15.05
C GLY A 370 -46.97 31.81 -14.89
N LYS A 371 -45.97 32.26 -14.10
CA LYS A 371 -45.70 33.70 -13.89
C LYS A 371 -44.92 34.39 -15.04
N LYS A 372 -44.95 33.85 -16.27
CA LYS A 372 -44.22 34.36 -17.46
C LYS A 372 -44.52 35.85 -17.74
N ALA A 373 -45.74 36.30 -17.45
CA ALA A 373 -46.18 37.68 -17.63
C ALA A 373 -45.43 38.69 -16.72
N LYS A 374 -44.92 38.25 -15.56
CA LYS A 374 -44.20 39.11 -14.59
C LYS A 374 -42.71 39.25 -14.90
N ARG A 375 -42.18 38.55 -15.92
CA ARG A 375 -40.75 38.58 -16.30
C ARG A 375 -40.21 39.98 -16.60
N LYS A 376 -41.03 40.89 -17.14
CA LYS A 376 -40.61 42.26 -17.45
C LYS A 376 -40.46 43.13 -16.18
N GLN A 377 -41.04 42.72 -15.06
CA GLN A 377 -41.08 43.47 -13.81
C GLN A 377 -40.06 42.97 -12.77
N LYS A 378 -39.55 41.73 -12.91
CA LYS A 378 -38.48 41.20 -12.05
C LYS A 378 -37.11 41.81 -12.41
N PRO A 379 -36.22 42.08 -11.43
CA PRO A 379 -34.78 42.32 -11.64
C PRO A 379 -34.11 41.18 -12.44
N ILE A 380 -32.95 41.42 -13.06
CA ILE A 380 -32.30 40.41 -13.89
C ILE A 380 -31.80 39.23 -13.04
N GLU A 381 -31.36 39.51 -11.82
CA GLU A 381 -30.81 38.59 -10.81
C GLU A 381 -31.83 37.53 -10.38
N GLU A 382 -33.12 37.85 -10.43
CA GLU A 382 -34.22 36.92 -10.11
C GLU A 382 -34.69 36.08 -11.30
N LYS A 383 -34.07 36.24 -12.48
CA LYS A 383 -34.45 35.51 -13.70
C LYS A 383 -33.47 34.38 -13.95
N GLU A 384 -33.97 33.25 -14.47
CA GLU A 384 -33.10 32.15 -14.92
C GLU A 384 -32.09 32.59 -15.99
N SER A 385 -32.36 33.66 -16.74
CA SER A 385 -31.40 34.23 -17.69
C SER A 385 -30.16 34.84 -17.02
N TYR A 386 -30.16 35.07 -15.70
CA TYR A 386 -29.00 35.55 -14.97
C TYR A 386 -27.84 34.55 -14.99
N LYS A 387 -28.12 33.25 -15.19
CA LYS A 387 -27.11 32.19 -15.28
C LYS A 387 -25.99 32.52 -16.27
N TRP A 388 -26.32 33.14 -17.40
CA TRP A 388 -25.35 33.55 -18.42
C TRP A 388 -24.40 34.65 -17.93
N LEU A 389 -24.92 35.59 -17.13
CA LEU A 389 -24.10 36.66 -16.53
C LEU A 389 -23.22 36.12 -15.41
N ARG A 390 -23.73 35.17 -14.62
CA ARG A 390 -22.93 34.49 -13.61
C ARG A 390 -21.79 33.68 -14.23
N SER A 391 -22.06 32.94 -15.31
CA SER A 391 -21.03 32.21 -16.06
C SER A 391 -19.98 33.13 -16.70
N LEU A 392 -20.34 34.37 -17.04
CA LEU A 392 -19.41 35.38 -17.57
C LEU A 392 -18.53 36.01 -16.47
N GLN A 393 -19.01 36.03 -15.22
CA GLN A 393 -18.27 36.56 -14.08
C GLN A 393 -17.28 35.56 -13.47
N ALA A 394 -17.55 34.26 -13.64
CA ALA A 394 -16.64 33.17 -13.29
C ALA A 394 -15.45 33.13 -14.24
#